data_AF-A0A850CA24-F1
#
_entry.id   AF-A0A850CA24-F1
#
_cell.length_a   1.000
_cell.length_b   1.000
_cell.length_c   1.000
_cell.angle_alpha   90.00
_cell.angle_beta   90.00
_cell.angle_gamma   90.00
#
_symmetry.space_group_name_H-M   'P 1'
#
loop_
_entity.id
_entity.type
_entity.pdbx_description
1 polymer ?
#
loop_
_entity_poly.entity_id
_entity_poly.type
_entity_poly.pdbx_seq_one_letter_code
_entity_poly.pdbx_strand_id
1 'polypeptide(L)'
;MGTPETSPSVVDRTPQQRARELARWLNRWRERVMYSQGINKSEAAALTGLGRPTNHRILTSDLSKGAPKPETIERIAKAWGADPHEGFVIMGWTPGAATATHDVPPVMPVEVRRILALLAAPTEIVSRARKRRLLLRLDSVFREDAAEALATGQPTLDDVEALPQVASTMDDLAKPTG
;
A
#
# COMPACT_ATOMS: atom_id res chain seq x y z
N MET A 1 4.99 1.67 -56.45
CA MET A 1 5.86 1.13 -55.38
C MET A 1 5.47 1.82 -54.10
N GLY A 2 4.69 1.16 -53.24
CA GLY A 2 4.32 1.72 -51.94
C GLY A 2 5.41 1.39 -50.93
N THR A 3 5.93 2.40 -50.24
CA THR A 3 6.75 2.21 -49.03
C THR A 3 5.86 1.56 -47.97
N PRO A 4 6.27 0.47 -47.31
CA PRO A 4 5.52 -0.03 -46.18
C PRO A 4 5.61 0.99 -45.05
N GLU A 5 4.47 1.54 -44.65
CA GLU A 5 4.31 2.27 -43.39
C GLU A 5 4.77 1.35 -42.25
N THR A 6 5.92 1.65 -41.68
CA THR A 6 6.33 1.11 -40.38
C THR A 6 5.41 1.73 -39.34
N SER A 7 4.31 1.04 -39.04
CA SER A 7 3.54 1.24 -37.82
C SER A 7 4.50 1.39 -36.64
N PRO A 8 4.30 2.36 -35.73
CA PRO A 8 5.20 2.57 -34.60
C PRO A 8 5.25 1.27 -33.80
N SER A 9 6.43 0.67 -33.81
CA SER A 9 6.73 -0.60 -33.17
C SER A 9 6.22 -0.57 -31.75
N VAL A 10 5.26 -1.47 -31.43
CA VAL A 10 5.01 -1.90 -30.06
C VAL A 10 6.34 -2.48 -29.61
N VAL A 11 7.19 -1.63 -29.02
CA VAL A 11 8.56 -1.99 -28.67
C VAL A 11 8.47 -3.26 -27.83
N ASP A 12 9.06 -4.35 -28.33
CA ASP A 12 9.27 -5.60 -27.60
C ASP A 12 10.17 -5.33 -26.40
N ARG A 13 9.60 -4.71 -25.36
CA ARG A 13 10.31 -4.43 -24.11
C ARG A 13 10.61 -5.77 -23.46
N THR A 14 11.89 -6.01 -23.21
CA THR A 14 12.33 -7.21 -22.49
C THR A 14 11.70 -7.24 -21.08
N PRO A 15 11.49 -8.43 -20.49
CA PRO A 15 10.97 -8.53 -19.12
C PRO A 15 11.76 -7.69 -18.11
N GLN A 16 13.08 -7.57 -18.29
CA GLN A 16 13.94 -6.76 -17.44
C GLN A 16 13.68 -5.25 -17.59
N GLN A 17 13.41 -4.77 -18.81
CA GLN A 17 13.04 -3.37 -19.05
C GLN A 17 11.69 -3.04 -18.42
N ARG A 18 10.69 -3.91 -18.58
CA ARG A 18 9.37 -3.75 -17.95
C ARG A 18 9.48 -3.72 -16.41
N ALA A 19 10.30 -4.59 -15.82
CA ALA A 19 10.52 -4.59 -14.38
C ALA A 19 11.22 -3.32 -13.86
N ARG A 20 12.17 -2.75 -14.61
CA ARG A 20 12.80 -1.46 -14.28
C ARG A 20 11.80 -0.31 -14.34
N GLU A 21 10.95 -0.28 -15.35
CA GLU A 21 9.89 0.72 -15.47
C GLU A 21 8.87 0.59 -14.33
N LEU A 22 8.45 -0.64 -14.00
CA LEU A 22 7.57 -0.93 -12.88
C LEU A 22 8.20 -0.44 -11.57
N ALA A 23 9.48 -0.77 -11.34
CA ALA A 23 10.19 -0.34 -10.14
C ALA A 23 10.26 1.20 -10.05
N ARG A 24 10.54 1.91 -11.14
CA ARG A 24 10.53 3.38 -11.16
C ARG A 24 9.13 3.94 -10.86
N TRP A 25 8.10 3.39 -11.49
CA TRP A 25 6.72 3.79 -11.26
C TRP A 25 6.31 3.58 -9.78
N LEU A 26 6.60 2.41 -9.22
CA LEU A 26 6.38 2.08 -7.81
C LEU A 26 7.17 2.99 -6.86
N ASN A 27 8.44 3.29 -7.17
CA ASN A 27 9.25 4.20 -6.34
C ASN A 27 8.68 5.63 -6.31
N ARG A 28 8.10 6.14 -7.41
CA ARG A 28 7.43 7.45 -7.41
C ARG A 28 6.23 7.50 -6.47
N TRP A 29 5.41 6.44 -6.47
CA TRP A 29 4.27 6.35 -5.56
C TRP A 29 4.70 6.16 -4.11
N ARG A 30 5.76 5.39 -3.86
CA ARG A 30 6.37 5.29 -2.53
C ARG A 30 6.86 6.65 -2.03
N GLU A 31 7.52 7.44 -2.88
CA GLU A 31 7.97 8.78 -2.49
C GLU A 31 6.78 9.70 -2.20
N ARG A 32 5.74 9.69 -3.03
CA ARG A 32 4.50 10.44 -2.77
C ARG A 32 3.87 10.09 -1.42
N VAL A 33 3.77 8.79 -1.09
CA VAL A 33 3.20 8.37 0.19
C VAL A 33 4.09 8.79 1.37
N MET A 34 5.42 8.71 1.20
CA MET A 34 6.38 9.18 2.20
C MET A 34 6.23 10.67 2.49
N TYR A 35 6.15 11.50 1.45
CA TYR A 35 6.01 12.94 1.60
C TYR A 35 4.64 13.34 2.16
N SER A 36 3.55 12.78 1.62
CA SER A 36 2.19 13.13 2.06
C SER A 36 1.89 12.73 3.51
N GLN A 37 2.51 11.66 4.02
CA GLN A 37 2.26 11.17 5.38
C GLN A 37 3.42 11.43 6.36
N GLY A 38 4.51 12.03 5.88
CA GLY A 38 5.73 12.23 6.68
C GLY A 38 6.27 10.91 7.24
N ILE A 39 6.28 9.85 6.43
CA ILE A 39 6.77 8.51 6.81
C ILE A 39 8.06 8.17 6.06
N ASN A 40 8.90 7.34 6.67
CA ASN A 40 10.16 6.90 6.07
C ASN A 40 9.98 5.70 5.11
N LYS A 41 11.06 5.28 4.44
CA LYS A 41 11.03 4.19 3.44
C LYS A 41 10.56 2.85 4.04
N SER A 42 10.96 2.55 5.27
CA SER A 42 10.61 1.29 5.96
C SER A 42 9.13 1.29 6.36
N GLU A 43 8.62 2.43 6.83
CA GLU A 43 7.20 2.62 7.14
C GLU A 43 6.34 2.54 5.88
N ALA A 44 6.76 3.17 4.78
CA ALA A 44 6.06 3.05 3.50
C ALA A 44 6.04 1.62 2.96
N ALA A 45 7.10 0.83 3.19
CA ALA A 45 7.11 -0.59 2.85
C ALA A 45 6.14 -1.40 3.74
N ALA A 46 6.03 -1.07 5.03
CA ALA A 46 5.11 -1.74 5.95
C ALA A 46 3.63 -1.61 5.51
N LEU A 47 3.25 -0.48 4.89
CA LEU A 47 1.89 -0.27 4.35
C LEU A 47 1.47 -1.33 3.33
N THR A 48 2.41 -1.99 2.65
CA THR A 48 2.11 -3.02 1.66
C THR A 48 1.74 -4.37 2.28
N GLY A 49 2.02 -4.58 3.57
CA GLY A 49 1.90 -5.88 4.24
C GLY A 49 2.84 -6.96 3.67
N LEU A 50 3.82 -6.58 2.83
CA LEU A 50 4.80 -7.49 2.27
C LEU A 50 6.09 -7.49 3.09
N GLY A 51 6.71 -8.66 3.22
CA GLY A 51 8.02 -8.78 3.86
C GLY A 51 9.07 -7.90 3.19
N ARG A 52 10.02 -7.38 4.00
CA ARG A 52 11.12 -6.50 3.55
C ARG A 52 11.88 -7.02 2.32
N PRO A 53 12.21 -8.33 2.19
CA PRO A 53 12.91 -8.84 1.02
C PRO A 53 12.10 -8.71 -0.27
N THR A 54 10.79 -8.96 -0.20
CA THR A 54 9.90 -8.89 -1.37
C THR A 54 9.76 -7.45 -1.86
N ASN A 55 9.55 -6.50 -0.95
CA ASN A 55 9.51 -5.07 -1.28
C ASN A 55 10.82 -4.59 -1.90
N HIS A 56 11.95 -4.92 -1.27
CA HIS A 56 13.27 -4.49 -1.74
C HIS A 56 13.52 -4.99 -3.17
N ARG A 57 13.31 -6.28 -3.41
CA ARG A 57 13.52 -6.92 -4.70
C ARG A 57 12.72 -6.24 -5.83
N ILE A 58 11.44 -5.98 -5.60
CA ILE A 58 10.55 -5.37 -6.60
C ILE A 58 10.98 -3.93 -6.88
N LEU A 59 11.33 -3.18 -5.85
CA LEU A 59 11.72 -1.77 -5.97
C LEU A 59 13.11 -1.57 -6.54
N THR A 60 13.97 -2.58 -6.52
CA THR A 60 15.28 -2.60 -7.20
C THR A 60 15.24 -3.28 -8.56
N SER A 61 14.06 -3.70 -9.04
CA SER A 61 13.89 -4.46 -10.29
C SER A 61 14.71 -5.76 -10.35
N ASP A 62 15.00 -6.35 -9.19
CA ASP A 62 15.71 -7.63 -9.11
C ASP A 62 14.75 -8.78 -9.45
N LEU A 63 14.95 -9.39 -10.62
CA LEU A 63 14.17 -10.53 -11.10
C LEU A 63 14.85 -11.88 -10.87
N SER A 64 15.91 -11.95 -10.07
CA SER A 64 16.65 -13.20 -9.78
C SER A 64 15.76 -14.34 -9.27
N LYS A 65 14.62 -13.99 -8.67
CA LYS A 65 13.59 -14.91 -8.16
C LYS A 65 12.29 -14.87 -8.98
N GLY A 66 12.37 -14.49 -10.25
CA GLY A 66 11.24 -14.36 -11.16
C GLY A 66 10.49 -13.02 -11.07
N ALA A 67 9.62 -12.77 -12.06
CA ALA A 67 8.76 -11.60 -12.13
C ALA A 67 7.83 -11.51 -10.90
N PRO A 68 7.51 -10.30 -10.41
CA PRO A 68 6.47 -10.14 -9.39
C PRO A 68 5.14 -10.69 -9.90
N LYS A 69 4.32 -11.24 -9.00
CA LYS A 69 2.96 -11.70 -9.35
C LYS A 69 2.01 -10.48 -9.48
N PRO A 70 0.95 -10.56 -10.29
CA PRO A 70 -0.06 -9.50 -10.41
C PRO A 70 -0.62 -9.03 -9.07
N GLU A 71 -1.01 -9.98 -8.20
CA GLU A 71 -1.51 -9.71 -6.86
C GLU A 71 -0.54 -8.89 -6.00
N THR A 72 0.78 -9.05 -6.22
CA THR A 72 1.80 -8.31 -5.48
C THR A 72 1.87 -6.86 -5.95
N ILE A 73 1.80 -6.63 -7.27
CA ILE A 73 1.77 -5.27 -7.83
C ILE A 73 0.50 -4.55 -7.37
N GLU A 74 -0.65 -5.23 -7.46
CA GLU A 74 -1.94 -4.70 -7.03
C GLU A 74 -1.92 -4.27 -5.56
N ARG A 75 -1.37 -5.14 -4.69
CA ARG A 75 -1.26 -4.84 -3.25
C ARG A 75 -0.40 -3.61 -2.98
N ILE A 76 0.77 -3.51 -3.63
CA ILE A 76 1.66 -2.36 -3.44
C ILE A 76 1.01 -1.07 -3.98
N ALA A 77 0.41 -1.14 -5.17
CA ALA A 77 -0.26 0.00 -5.80
C ALA A 77 -1.39 0.53 -4.92
N LYS A 78 -2.29 -0.35 -4.45
CA LYS A 78 -3.38 0.03 -3.53
C LYS A 78 -2.87 0.64 -2.22
N ALA A 79 -1.82 0.07 -1.63
CA ALA A 79 -1.25 0.60 -0.39
C ALA A 79 -0.76 2.06 -0.54
N TRP A 80 -0.16 2.38 -1.69
CA TRP A 80 0.38 3.71 -1.96
C TRP A 80 -0.58 4.65 -2.72
N GLY A 81 -1.81 4.20 -2.97
CA GLY A 81 -2.83 5.01 -3.64
C GLY A 81 -2.60 5.18 -5.14
N ALA A 82 -1.89 4.24 -5.77
CA ALA A 82 -1.72 4.16 -7.21
C ALA A 82 -2.80 3.28 -7.84
N ASP A 83 -3.13 3.51 -9.11
CA ASP A 83 -3.98 2.60 -9.89
C ASP A 83 -3.18 1.34 -10.30
N PRO A 84 -3.58 0.13 -9.87
CA PRO A 84 -2.95 -1.12 -10.28
C PRO A 84 -2.90 -1.34 -11.79
N HIS A 85 -3.88 -0.78 -12.53
CA HIS A 85 -3.95 -0.93 -13.98
C HIS A 85 -2.71 -0.38 -14.68
N GLU A 86 -2.18 0.76 -14.23
CA GLU A 86 -0.94 1.32 -14.76
C GLU A 86 0.24 0.34 -14.60
N GLY A 87 0.32 -0.34 -13.45
CA GLY A 87 1.33 -1.36 -13.20
C GLY A 87 1.21 -2.59 -14.12
N PHE A 88 -0.02 -3.02 -14.41
CA PHE A 88 -0.28 -4.13 -15.33
C PHE A 88 0.08 -3.77 -16.77
N VAL A 89 -0.25 -2.56 -17.21
CA VAL A 89 0.12 -2.05 -18.54
C VAL A 89 1.63 -1.98 -18.70
N ILE A 90 2.38 -1.53 -17.68
CA ILE A 90 3.86 -1.52 -17.70
C ILE A 90 4.42 -2.94 -17.86
N MET A 91 3.81 -3.94 -17.21
CA MET A 91 4.19 -5.34 -17.36
C MET A 91 3.71 -5.96 -18.68
N GLY A 92 2.86 -5.24 -19.44
CA GLY A 92 2.17 -5.71 -20.64
C GLY A 92 1.30 -6.93 -20.37
N TRP A 93 0.69 -6.97 -19.18
CA TRP A 93 -0.38 -7.90 -18.88
C TRP A 93 -1.70 -7.26 -19.31
N THR A 94 -2.49 -7.99 -20.09
CA THR A 94 -3.85 -7.59 -20.43
C THR A 94 -4.71 -7.66 -19.17
N PRO A 95 -5.41 -6.57 -18.78
CA PRO A 95 -6.34 -6.61 -17.67
C PRO A 95 -7.59 -7.37 -18.11
N GLY A 96 -7.58 -8.69 -17.90
CA GLY A 96 -8.65 -9.58 -18.31
C GLY A 96 -8.71 -10.79 -17.39
N ALA A 97 -8.92 -10.55 -16.09
CA ALA A 97 -9.29 -11.57 -15.10
C ALA A 97 -9.45 -11.01 -13.67
N ALA A 98 -9.16 -9.75 -13.40
CA ALA A 98 -9.59 -9.13 -12.15
C ALA A 98 -11.03 -8.65 -12.34
N THR A 99 -11.99 -9.58 -12.30
CA THR A 99 -13.35 -9.22 -11.92
C THR A 99 -13.25 -8.60 -10.54
N ALA A 100 -13.16 -7.28 -10.49
CA ALA A 100 -13.43 -6.52 -9.30
C ALA A 100 -14.93 -6.67 -9.03
N THR A 101 -15.33 -7.80 -8.43
CA THR A 101 -16.49 -7.76 -7.56
C THR A 101 -16.08 -6.80 -6.44
N HIS A 102 -16.56 -5.57 -6.56
CA HIS A 102 -16.71 -4.64 -5.45
C HIS A 102 -17.67 -5.29 -4.45
N ASP A 103 -17.18 -6.30 -3.73
CA ASP A 103 -17.68 -6.54 -2.39
C ASP A 103 -17.01 -5.47 -1.55
N VAL A 104 -17.80 -4.46 -1.21
CA VAL A 104 -17.39 -3.35 -0.37
C VAL A 104 -17.63 -3.83 1.07
N PRO A 105 -16.61 -4.35 1.80
CA PRO A 105 -16.71 -4.33 3.24
C PRO A 105 -16.79 -2.85 3.65
N PRO A 106 -17.46 -2.49 4.75
CA PRO A 106 -17.71 -1.10 5.12
C PRO A 106 -16.42 -0.30 4.96
N VAL A 107 -16.45 0.71 4.07
CA VAL A 107 -15.22 1.34 3.54
C VAL A 107 -14.56 2.09 4.67
N MET A 108 -13.64 1.42 5.33
CA MET A 108 -12.74 2.05 6.26
C MET A 108 -11.88 3.04 5.45
N PRO A 109 -11.84 4.33 5.84
CA PRO A 109 -11.11 5.35 5.10
C PRO A 109 -9.68 4.89 4.80
N VAL A 110 -9.15 5.29 3.64
CA VAL A 110 -7.78 4.91 3.22
C VAL A 110 -6.75 5.30 4.28
N GLU A 111 -6.96 6.44 4.96
CA GLU A 111 -6.12 6.89 6.07
C GLU A 111 -6.17 5.95 7.28
N VAL A 112 -7.37 5.52 7.70
CA VAL A 112 -7.55 4.55 8.80
C VAL A 112 -6.85 3.22 8.48
N ARG A 113 -7.03 2.68 7.27
CA ARG A 113 -6.34 1.46 6.82
C ARG A 113 -4.82 1.57 6.91
N ARG A 114 -4.27 2.73 6.56
CA ARG A 114 -2.82 2.99 6.62
C ARG A 114 -2.33 3.12 8.05
N ILE A 115 -3.07 3.82 8.91
CA ILE A 115 -2.74 3.94 10.34
C ILE A 115 -2.71 2.54 10.98
N LEU A 116 -3.71 1.71 10.72
CA LEU A 116 -3.76 0.34 11.24
C LEU A 116 -2.60 -0.53 10.73
N ALA A 117 -2.23 -0.41 9.46
CA ALA A 117 -1.07 -1.11 8.91
C ALA A 117 0.24 -0.70 9.60
N LEU A 118 0.40 0.59 9.93
CA LEU A 118 1.57 1.09 10.67
C LEU A 118 1.56 0.65 12.14
N LEU A 119 0.39 0.54 12.77
CA LEU A 119 0.26 0.03 14.14
C LEU A 119 0.63 -1.46 14.21
N ALA A 120 0.23 -2.24 13.21
CA ALA A 120 0.58 -3.66 13.09
C ALA A 120 2.07 -3.90 12.77
N ALA A 121 2.80 -2.90 12.28
CA ALA A 121 4.22 -3.04 11.95
C ALA A 121 5.09 -3.28 13.21
N PRO A 122 6.15 -4.10 13.14
CA PRO A 122 7.10 -4.29 14.23
C PRO A 122 7.68 -2.98 14.77
N THR A 123 8.02 -2.93 16.07
CA THR A 123 8.58 -1.72 16.70
C THR A 123 9.96 -1.33 16.18
N GLU A 124 10.67 -2.27 15.55
CA GLU A 124 11.91 -2.03 14.80
C GLU A 124 11.68 -1.15 13.54
N ILE A 125 10.44 -1.12 13.04
CA ILE A 125 10.04 -0.38 11.84
C ILE A 125 9.27 0.89 12.23
N VAL A 126 8.33 0.80 13.17
CA VAL A 126 7.55 1.93 13.70
C VAL A 126 7.77 2.04 15.21
N SER A 127 8.48 3.07 15.64
CA SER A 127 8.83 3.24 17.07
C SER A 127 7.59 3.34 17.97
N ARG A 128 7.71 2.94 19.25
CA ARG A 128 6.62 3.07 20.24
C ARG A 128 6.05 4.49 20.33
N ALA A 129 6.91 5.51 20.28
CA ALA A 129 6.49 6.91 20.26
C ALA A 129 5.70 7.27 18.99
N ARG A 130 6.06 6.70 17.83
CA ARG A 130 5.30 6.88 16.59
C ARG A 130 3.96 6.15 16.65
N LYS A 131 3.90 4.93 17.19
CA LYS A 131 2.65 4.20 17.42
C LYS A 131 1.68 4.96 18.33
N ARG A 132 2.17 5.56 19.43
CA ARG A 132 1.35 6.46 20.29
C ARG A 132 0.74 7.62 19.50
N ARG A 133 1.54 8.30 18.67
CA ARG A 133 1.03 9.39 17.81
C ARG A 133 0.02 8.91 16.77
N LEU A 134 0.21 7.71 16.22
CA LEU A 134 -0.71 7.10 15.27
C LEU A 134 -2.06 6.75 15.93
N LEU A 135 -2.08 6.27 17.18
CA LEU A 135 -3.32 6.07 17.95
C LEU A 135 -4.05 7.39 18.19
N LEU A 136 -3.35 8.46 18.57
CA LEU A 136 -3.95 9.79 18.72
C LEU A 136 -4.52 10.33 17.40
N ARG A 137 -3.84 10.06 16.28
CA ARG A 137 -4.32 10.44 14.94
C ARG A 137 -5.55 9.63 14.54
N LEU A 138 -5.60 8.35 14.88
CA LEU A 138 -6.75 7.48 14.63
C LEU A 138 -8.00 8.01 15.33
N ASP A 139 -7.89 8.33 16.63
CA ASP A 139 -8.94 8.94 17.44
C ASP A 139 -9.38 10.30 16.86
N SER A 140 -8.44 11.15 16.41
CA SER A 140 -8.76 12.41 15.71
C SER A 140 -9.56 12.20 14.41
N VAL A 141 -9.17 11.24 13.57
CA VAL A 141 -9.86 10.94 12.30
C VAL A 141 -11.30 10.50 12.56
N PHE A 142 -11.51 9.64 13.56
CA PHE A 142 -12.86 9.19 13.91
C PHE A 142 -13.71 10.28 14.58
N ARG A 143 -13.11 11.24 15.29
CA ARG A 143 -13.85 12.39 15.84
C ARG A 143 -14.25 13.41 14.77
N GLU A 144 -13.39 13.65 13.79
CA GLU A 144 -13.66 14.56 12.66
C GLU A 144 -14.78 14.01 11.76
N ASP A 145 -14.83 12.69 11.55
CA ASP A 145 -15.83 12.02 10.70
C ASP A 145 -17.02 11.40 11.47
N ALA A 146 -17.14 11.62 12.78
CA ALA A 146 -18.11 10.93 13.65
C ALA A 146 -19.57 11.09 13.19
N ALA A 147 -19.94 12.26 12.68
CA ALA A 147 -21.30 12.55 12.22
C ALA A 147 -21.64 11.87 10.88
N GLU A 148 -20.65 11.69 10.00
CA GLU A 148 -20.81 11.05 8.69
C GLU A 148 -20.72 9.52 8.80
N ALA A 149 -19.89 9.02 9.72
CA ALA A 149 -19.72 7.59 9.99
C ALA A 149 -20.99 6.93 10.55
N LEU A 150 -21.68 7.60 11.47
CA LEU A 150 -22.97 7.15 12.04
C LEU A 150 -24.09 7.06 10.99
N ALA A 151 -24.07 7.93 9.97
CA ALA A 151 -25.09 7.98 8.94
C ALA A 151 -24.88 6.96 7.80
N THR A 152 -23.63 6.52 7.59
CA THR A 152 -23.22 5.71 6.43
C THR A 152 -22.88 4.26 6.77
N GLY A 153 -22.93 3.88 8.05
CA GLY A 153 -22.58 2.52 8.50
C GLY A 153 -21.07 2.26 8.43
N GLN A 154 -20.24 3.30 8.52
CA GLN A 154 -18.80 3.15 8.67
C GLN A 154 -18.45 2.60 10.05
N PRO A 155 -17.34 1.86 10.18
CA PRO A 155 -16.88 1.36 11.46
C PRO A 155 -16.63 2.52 12.43
N THR A 156 -17.07 2.37 13.67
CA THR A 156 -16.86 3.35 14.74
C THR A 156 -15.45 3.20 15.34
N LEU A 157 -15.04 4.15 16.18
CA LEU A 157 -13.77 4.03 16.92
C LEU A 157 -13.75 2.76 17.77
N ASP A 158 -14.86 2.42 18.41
CA ASP A 158 -15.01 1.21 19.25
C ASP A 158 -14.80 -0.07 18.41
N ASP A 159 -15.34 -0.12 17.18
CA ASP A 159 -15.13 -1.24 16.27
C ASP A 159 -13.66 -1.41 15.87
N VAL A 160 -12.93 -0.29 15.75
CA VAL A 160 -11.50 -0.28 15.40
C VAL A 160 -10.61 -0.59 16.59
N GLU A 161 -10.94 -0.10 17.79
CA GLU A 161 -10.22 -0.43 19.03
C GLU A 161 -10.35 -1.92 19.38
N ALA A 162 -11.47 -2.55 19.03
CA ALA A 162 -11.68 -3.99 19.16
C ALA A 162 -10.81 -4.82 18.20
N LEU A 163 -10.14 -4.21 17.20
CA LEU A 163 -9.27 -4.96 16.30
C LEU A 163 -8.05 -5.50 17.04
N PRO A 164 -7.69 -6.80 16.86
CA PRO A 164 -6.59 -7.43 17.60
C PRO A 164 -5.26 -6.69 17.54
N GLN A 165 -4.94 -6.11 16.38
CA GLN A 165 -3.71 -5.32 16.18
C GLN A 165 -3.67 -4.00 16.97
N VAL A 166 -4.82 -3.37 17.22
CA VAL A 166 -4.92 -2.12 17.98
C VAL A 166 -4.86 -2.45 19.47
N ALA A 167 -5.68 -3.39 19.93
CA ALA A 167 -5.67 -3.89 21.30
C ALA A 167 -4.26 -4.34 21.74
N SER A 168 -3.60 -5.18 20.94
CA SER A 168 -2.23 -5.62 21.21
C SER A 168 -1.23 -4.46 21.27
N THR A 169 -1.41 -3.43 20.44
CA THR A 169 -0.53 -2.26 20.46
C THR A 169 -0.77 -1.41 21.71
N MET A 170 -2.02 -1.26 22.17
CA MET A 170 -2.33 -0.55 23.40
C MET A 170 -1.74 -1.26 24.62
N ASP A 171 -1.89 -2.59 24.71
CA ASP A 171 -1.32 -3.41 25.78
C ASP A 171 0.21 -3.29 25.83
N ASP A 172 0.87 -3.36 24.68
CA ASP A 172 2.33 -3.21 24.59
C ASP A 172 2.83 -1.82 24.97
N LEU A 173 2.01 -0.78 24.76
CA LEU A 173 2.33 0.60 25.13
C LEU A 173 2.02 0.93 26.60
N ALA A 174 1.15 0.16 27.25
CA ALA A 174 0.82 0.25 28.67
C ALA A 174 1.88 -0.39 29.57
N LYS A 175 2.69 -1.32 29.04
CA LYS A 175 3.81 -1.90 29.78
C LYS A 175 4.86 -0.83 30.13
N PRO A 176 5.32 -0.73 31.39
CA PRO A 176 6.34 0.24 31.77
C PRO A 176 7.63 0.00 30.96
N THR A 177 8.25 1.08 30.51
CA THR A 177 9.61 1.04 29.96
C THR A 177 10.56 0.66 31.09
N GLY A 178 10.97 -0.60 31.11
CA GLY A 178 12.11 -1.06 31.91
C GLY A 178 13.41 -0.47 31.41
#